data_AF-A0A2X1BMN3-F1
#
_entry.id   AF-A0A2X1BMN3-F1
#
_cell.length_a   1.000
_cell.length_b   1.000
_cell.length_c   1.000
_cell.angle_alpha   90.00
_cell.angle_beta   90.00
_cell.angle_gamma   90.00
#
_symmetry.space_group_name_H-M   'P 1'
#
loop_
_entity.id
_entity.type
_entity.pdbx_description
1 polymer ?
#
loop_
_entity_poly.entity_id
_entity_poly.type
_entity_poly.pdbx_seq_one_letter_code
_entity_poly.pdbx_strand_id
1 'polypeptide(L)'
;MADFVDISEMGSELQLMIGTGSHLDPAELDPLIMLASLRVMQNAAREGLNDDALTILSLLLLVWVRQLRDNPDNGGLVKTTAEDLADLSGWLVDRVLTSLQALAPHILIDDLALFAEGDLEIGLAPLLHREGADCGDMLIRYWTSHYVMRMGPKLEAAEETVAEGLAQANDLVGAGERVARLQARWDAYRAQRDSFAHYTVAGAGADLAAFVDDVSTLEALNDAVVGLIESANHGPLTFAQECGLLPCTKLQALAISAAGLQLNPVETKGVRH
;
A
#
# COMPACT_ATOMS: atom_id res chain seq x y z
N MET A 1 -25.01 1.52 25.79
CA MET A 1 -25.07 2.26 24.53
C MET A 1 -23.96 1.68 23.70
N ALA A 2 -24.30 0.88 22.70
CA ALA A 2 -23.29 0.37 21.77
C ALA A 2 -22.81 1.57 20.96
N ASP A 3 -21.49 1.75 20.89
CA ASP A 3 -20.88 2.74 20.01
C ASP A 3 -21.40 2.47 18.59
N PHE A 4 -21.95 3.49 17.94
CA PHE A 4 -22.28 3.42 16.52
C PHE A 4 -20.96 3.30 15.78
N VAL A 5 -20.57 2.08 15.43
CA VAL A 5 -19.50 1.85 14.44
C VAL A 5 -20.06 2.36 13.12
N ASP A 6 -19.42 3.39 12.57
CA ASP A 6 -19.75 3.88 11.24
C ASP A 6 -19.62 2.71 10.26
N ILE A 7 -20.67 2.45 9.48
CA ILE A 7 -20.73 1.35 8.52
C ILE A 7 -19.59 1.42 7.47
N SER A 8 -19.02 2.62 7.28
CA SER A 8 -17.90 2.90 6.38
C SER A 8 -16.52 2.78 7.01
N GLU A 9 -16.41 2.70 8.35
CA GLU A 9 -15.13 2.77 9.04
C GLU A 9 -14.29 1.50 8.83
N MET A 10 -13.28 1.62 7.97
CA MET A 10 -12.13 0.72 7.98
C MET A 10 -11.11 1.22 9.01
N GLY A 11 -10.46 0.30 9.70
CA GLY A 11 -9.29 0.61 10.53
C GLY A 11 -8.15 1.27 9.76
N SER A 12 -7.28 1.92 10.53
CA SER A 12 -6.23 2.82 10.07
C SER A 12 -5.32 2.23 8.99
N GLU A 13 -4.91 0.98 9.17
CA GLU A 13 -4.00 0.26 8.29
C GLU A 13 -4.66 -0.03 6.93
N LEU A 14 -5.96 -0.33 6.93
CA LEU A 14 -6.71 -0.53 5.71
C LEU A 14 -7.01 0.77 4.99
N GLN A 15 -7.35 1.85 5.72
CA GLN A 15 -7.47 3.18 5.13
C GLN A 15 -6.17 3.62 4.46
N LEU A 16 -5.04 3.32 5.10
CA LEU A 16 -3.73 3.62 4.58
C LEU A 16 -3.37 2.82 3.32
N MET A 17 -3.79 1.56 3.22
CA MET A 17 -3.39 0.70 2.10
C MET A 17 -4.36 0.73 0.92
N ILE A 18 -5.67 0.70 1.19
CA ILE A 18 -6.71 0.56 0.16
C ILE A 18 -7.84 1.59 0.25
N GLY A 19 -7.77 2.55 1.18
CA GLY A 19 -8.76 3.61 1.37
C GLY A 19 -8.20 5.01 1.11
N THR A 20 -8.80 6.00 1.75
CA THR A 20 -8.51 7.44 1.56
C THR A 20 -7.09 7.86 1.94
N GLY A 21 -6.45 7.12 2.83
CA GLY A 21 -5.07 7.35 3.25
C GLY A 21 -4.03 6.81 2.26
N SER A 22 -4.47 6.07 1.24
CA SER A 22 -3.57 5.47 0.27
C SER A 22 -3.04 6.49 -0.73
N HIS A 23 -1.72 6.50 -0.86
CA HIS A 23 -1.00 7.21 -1.92
C HIS A 23 -0.70 6.29 -3.10
N LEU A 24 -1.22 5.06 -3.11
CA LEU A 24 -0.94 4.14 -4.20
C LEU A 24 -1.67 4.53 -5.48
N ASP A 25 -0.98 4.36 -6.61
CA ASP A 25 -1.65 4.41 -7.89
C ASP A 25 -2.57 3.19 -8.08
N PRO A 26 -3.54 3.25 -9.02
CA PRO A 26 -4.47 2.15 -9.24
C PRO A 26 -3.82 0.79 -9.55
N ALA A 27 -2.65 0.77 -10.20
CA ALA A 27 -1.98 -0.48 -10.56
C ALA A 27 -1.32 -1.16 -9.34
N GLU A 28 -0.87 -0.38 -8.36
CA GLU A 28 -0.39 -0.91 -7.07
C GLU A 28 -1.52 -1.22 -6.08
N LEU A 29 -2.65 -0.52 -6.19
CA LEU A 29 -3.84 -0.73 -5.36
C LEU A 29 -4.55 -2.06 -5.68
N ASP A 30 -4.67 -2.38 -6.96
CA ASP A 30 -5.42 -3.54 -7.46
C ASP A 30 -5.02 -4.89 -6.82
N PRO A 31 -3.73 -5.25 -6.74
CA PRO A 31 -3.29 -6.46 -6.05
C PRO A 31 -3.64 -6.48 -4.56
N LEU A 32 -3.66 -5.32 -3.90
CA LEU A 32 -3.98 -5.20 -2.47
C LEU A 32 -5.47 -5.39 -2.22
N ILE A 33 -6.32 -4.76 -3.03
CA ILE A 33 -7.77 -4.95 -2.98
C ILE A 33 -8.12 -6.42 -3.24
N MET A 34 -7.46 -7.06 -4.21
CA MET A 34 -7.63 -8.49 -4.48
C MET A 34 -7.21 -9.36 -3.29
N LEU A 35 -6.05 -9.07 -2.69
CA LEU A 35 -5.57 -9.79 -1.51
C LEU A 35 -6.51 -9.62 -0.30
N ALA A 36 -7.04 -8.42 -0.09
CA ALA A 36 -8.05 -8.14 0.93
C ALA A 36 -9.35 -8.92 0.67
N SER A 37 -9.84 -8.93 -0.57
CA SER A 37 -11.04 -9.67 -0.98
C SER A 37 -10.89 -11.17 -0.74
N LEU A 38 -9.73 -11.75 -1.10
CA LEU A 38 -9.41 -13.16 -0.82
C LEU A 38 -9.39 -13.43 0.68
N ARG A 39 -8.86 -12.50 1.48
CA ARG A 39 -8.83 -12.66 2.93
C ARG A 39 -10.23 -12.60 3.55
N VAL A 40 -11.09 -11.71 3.07
CA VAL A 40 -12.51 -11.64 3.45
C VAL A 40 -13.20 -12.97 3.16
N MET A 41 -13.05 -13.51 1.95
CA MET A 41 -13.63 -14.82 1.58
C MET A 41 -13.12 -15.95 2.46
N GLN A 42 -11.81 -15.98 2.77
CA GLN A 42 -11.23 -16.99 3.67
C GLN A 42 -11.78 -16.87 5.09
N ASN A 43 -11.94 -15.66 5.61
CA ASN A 43 -12.47 -15.42 6.94
C ASN A 43 -13.93 -15.85 7.01
N ALA A 44 -14.73 -15.47 6.02
CA ALA A 44 -16.13 -15.86 5.89
C ALA A 44 -16.29 -17.39 5.83
N ALA A 45 -15.50 -18.09 5.02
CA ALA A 45 -15.53 -19.55 4.95
C ALA A 45 -15.16 -20.22 6.29
N ARG A 46 -14.21 -19.64 7.04
CA ARG A 46 -13.84 -20.14 8.38
C ARG A 46 -14.95 -19.96 9.42
N GLU A 47 -15.82 -18.97 9.26
CA GLU A 47 -17.00 -18.78 10.11
C GLU A 47 -18.14 -19.75 9.78
N GLY A 48 -17.98 -20.61 8.76
CA GLY A 48 -18.99 -21.61 8.39
C GLY A 48 -20.12 -21.05 7.54
N LEU A 49 -19.92 -19.91 6.88
CA LEU A 49 -20.84 -19.42 5.85
C LEU A 49 -21.03 -20.46 4.75
N ASN A 50 -22.28 -20.71 4.37
CA ASN A 50 -22.63 -21.67 3.34
C ASN A 50 -22.25 -21.16 1.93
N ASP A 51 -22.24 -22.06 0.94
CA ASP A 51 -21.86 -21.74 -0.44
C ASP A 51 -22.70 -20.61 -1.05
N ASP A 52 -23.98 -20.55 -0.70
CA ASP A 52 -24.90 -19.53 -1.21
C ASP A 52 -24.53 -18.13 -0.67
N ALA A 53 -24.20 -18.04 0.60
CA ALA A 53 -23.76 -16.82 1.26
C ALA A 53 -22.35 -16.41 0.80
N LEU A 54 -21.44 -17.36 0.60
CA LEU A 54 -20.11 -17.11 0.03
C LEU A 54 -20.20 -16.60 -1.42
N THR A 55 -21.14 -17.13 -2.20
CA THR A 55 -21.40 -16.65 -3.57
C THR A 55 -21.87 -15.20 -3.55
N ILE A 56 -22.85 -14.85 -2.71
CA ILE A 56 -23.31 -13.46 -2.58
C ILE A 56 -22.19 -12.55 -2.06
N LEU A 57 -21.40 -13.00 -1.08
CA LEU A 57 -20.23 -12.24 -0.60
C LEU A 57 -19.23 -11.96 -1.72
N SER A 58 -18.97 -12.93 -2.60
CA SER A 58 -18.07 -12.70 -3.75
C SER A 58 -18.61 -11.63 -4.70
N LEU A 59 -19.93 -11.56 -4.91
CA LEU A 59 -20.55 -10.53 -5.74
C LEU A 59 -20.48 -9.16 -5.04
N LEU A 60 -20.72 -9.10 -3.74
CA LEU A 60 -20.54 -7.90 -2.95
C LEU A 60 -19.10 -7.39 -3.02
N LEU A 61 -18.10 -8.26 -2.96
CA LEU A 61 -16.69 -7.89 -3.12
C LEU A 61 -16.37 -7.38 -4.53
N LEU A 62 -16.99 -7.94 -5.58
CA LEU A 62 -16.83 -7.42 -6.94
C LEU A 62 -17.42 -6.01 -7.09
N VAL A 63 -18.60 -5.78 -6.51
CA VAL A 63 -19.23 -4.46 -6.47
C VAL A 63 -18.37 -3.49 -5.65
N TRP A 64 -17.87 -3.94 -4.50
CA TRP A 64 -16.97 -3.17 -3.65
C TRP A 64 -15.71 -2.74 -4.39
N VAL A 65 -14.98 -3.65 -5.05
CA VAL A 65 -13.76 -3.34 -5.82
C VAL A 65 -14.05 -2.27 -6.86
N ARG A 66 -15.19 -2.36 -7.55
CA ARG A 66 -15.59 -1.36 -8.55
C ARG A 66 -15.84 0.00 -7.88
N GLN A 67 -16.63 0.03 -6.81
CA GLN A 67 -16.97 1.27 -6.11
C GLN A 67 -15.75 1.93 -5.46
N LEU A 68 -14.84 1.14 -4.93
CA LEU A 68 -13.60 1.61 -4.33
C LEU A 68 -12.70 2.30 -5.36
N ARG A 69 -12.67 1.81 -6.60
CA ARG A 69 -11.96 2.46 -7.71
C ARG A 69 -12.62 3.76 -8.14
N ASP A 70 -13.95 3.81 -8.14
CA ASP A 70 -14.71 5.00 -8.53
C ASP A 70 -14.68 6.09 -7.44
N ASN A 71 -14.69 5.69 -6.17
CA ASN A 71 -14.63 6.57 -5.01
C ASN A 71 -13.95 5.88 -3.80
N PRO A 72 -12.65 6.16 -3.55
CA PRO A 72 -11.89 5.61 -2.42
C PRO A 72 -12.43 6.01 -1.04
N ASP A 73 -13.26 7.06 -0.94
CA ASP A 73 -13.81 7.55 0.32
C ASP A 73 -14.79 6.57 0.97
N ASN A 74 -15.31 5.61 0.21
CA ASN A 74 -16.26 4.60 0.68
C ASN A 74 -15.58 3.27 1.05
N GLY A 75 -14.35 3.34 1.58
CA GLY A 75 -13.43 2.20 1.72
C GLY A 75 -14.03 0.89 2.27
N GLY A 76 -14.94 0.98 3.25
CA GLY A 76 -15.59 -0.18 3.87
C GLY A 76 -17.02 -0.46 3.40
N LEU A 77 -17.55 0.35 2.49
CA LEU A 77 -18.98 0.42 2.18
C LEU A 77 -19.29 -0.08 0.77
N VAL A 78 -20.36 -0.86 0.65
CA VAL A 78 -20.92 -1.32 -0.63
C VAL A 78 -22.35 -0.82 -0.76
N LYS A 79 -22.63 -0.07 -1.82
CA LYS A 79 -23.97 0.44 -2.14
C LYS A 79 -24.57 -0.35 -3.31
N THR A 80 -25.57 -1.19 -3.08
CA THR A 80 -26.13 -2.06 -4.14
C THR A 80 -27.58 -2.39 -3.89
N THR A 81 -28.27 -3.01 -4.84
CA THR A 81 -29.62 -3.56 -4.64
C THR A 81 -29.63 -5.09 -4.59
N ALA A 82 -30.69 -5.70 -4.06
CA ALA A 82 -30.86 -7.16 -4.10
C ALA A 82 -31.15 -7.64 -5.53
N GLU A 83 -31.82 -6.80 -6.34
CA GLU A 83 -32.07 -7.00 -7.75
C GLU A 83 -30.78 -7.04 -8.57
N ASP A 84 -29.84 -6.12 -8.33
CA ASP A 84 -28.54 -6.12 -9.02
C ASP A 84 -27.75 -7.40 -8.71
N LEU A 85 -27.78 -7.84 -7.45
CA LEU A 85 -27.14 -9.09 -7.04
C LEU A 85 -27.83 -10.32 -7.65
N ALA A 86 -29.16 -10.27 -7.81
CA ALA A 86 -29.94 -11.31 -8.49
C ALA A 86 -29.57 -11.38 -9.97
N ASP A 87 -29.46 -10.24 -10.65
CA ASP A 87 -29.04 -10.14 -12.05
C ASP A 87 -27.60 -10.65 -12.25
N LEU A 88 -26.67 -10.30 -11.34
CA LEU A 88 -25.29 -10.75 -11.39
C LEU A 88 -25.13 -12.26 -11.11
N SER A 89 -25.94 -12.82 -10.21
CA SER A 89 -25.91 -14.24 -9.86
C SER A 89 -26.75 -15.14 -10.79
N GLY A 90 -27.71 -14.55 -11.51
CA GLY A 90 -28.77 -15.28 -12.21
C GLY A 90 -29.76 -15.96 -11.26
N TRP A 91 -29.87 -15.52 -10.00
CA TRP A 91 -30.76 -16.10 -8.99
C TRP A 91 -32.07 -15.32 -8.87
N LEU A 92 -33.05 -15.93 -8.21
CA LEU A 92 -34.25 -15.22 -7.76
C LEU A 92 -33.89 -14.30 -6.59
N VAL A 93 -34.51 -13.11 -6.55
CA VAL A 93 -34.32 -12.10 -5.49
C VAL A 93 -34.49 -12.73 -4.10
N ASP A 94 -35.51 -13.56 -3.88
CA ASP A 94 -35.74 -14.24 -2.58
C ASP A 94 -34.54 -15.08 -2.11
N ARG A 95 -33.82 -15.72 -3.04
CA ARG A 95 -32.61 -16.50 -2.71
C ARG A 95 -31.47 -15.58 -2.31
N VAL A 96 -31.30 -14.45 -3.03
CA VAL A 96 -30.31 -13.42 -2.69
C VAL A 96 -30.58 -12.85 -1.31
N LEU A 97 -31.83 -12.51 -1.00
CA LEU A 97 -32.25 -12.00 0.31
C LEU A 97 -31.95 -13.01 1.42
N THR A 98 -32.23 -14.29 1.19
CA THR A 98 -31.92 -15.36 2.16
C THR A 98 -30.41 -15.46 2.41
N SER A 99 -29.59 -15.36 1.36
CA SER A 99 -28.13 -15.35 1.48
C SER A 99 -27.59 -14.11 2.20
N LEU A 100 -28.17 -12.92 1.93
CA LEU A 100 -27.81 -11.68 2.64
C LEU A 100 -28.16 -11.76 4.13
N GLN A 101 -29.30 -12.37 4.47
CA GLN A 101 -29.66 -12.63 5.88
C GLN A 101 -28.68 -13.58 6.57
N ALA A 102 -28.16 -14.59 5.85
CA ALA A 102 -27.12 -15.46 6.36
C ALA A 102 -25.77 -14.74 6.55
N LEU A 103 -25.48 -13.71 5.75
CA LEU A 103 -24.30 -12.85 5.89
C LEU A 103 -24.42 -11.82 7.02
N ALA A 104 -25.64 -11.40 7.38
CA ALA A 104 -25.89 -10.31 8.33
C ALA A 104 -25.13 -10.40 9.68
N PRO A 105 -24.85 -11.58 10.27
CA PRO A 105 -24.01 -11.66 11.48
C PRO A 105 -22.54 -11.24 11.27
N HIS A 106 -22.09 -11.14 10.01
CA HIS A 106 -20.70 -10.93 9.61
C HIS A 106 -20.46 -9.60 8.89
N ILE A 107 -21.52 -8.86 8.56
CA ILE A 107 -21.47 -7.56 7.89
C ILE A 107 -22.32 -6.56 8.65
N LEU A 108 -22.05 -5.27 8.45
CA LEU A 108 -22.93 -4.21 8.94
C LEU A 108 -23.93 -3.87 7.83
N ILE A 109 -25.21 -3.68 8.18
CA ILE A 109 -26.26 -3.26 7.25
C ILE A 109 -26.99 -2.09 7.92
N ASP A 110 -27.07 -0.93 7.25
CA ASP A 110 -27.55 0.33 7.86
C ASP A 110 -29.04 0.26 8.24
N ASP A 111 -29.89 -0.28 7.34
CA ASP A 111 -31.29 -0.54 7.67
C ASP A 111 -31.81 -1.83 7.04
N LEU A 112 -32.12 -2.81 7.89
CA LEU A 112 -32.78 -4.05 7.49
C LEU A 112 -34.21 -3.82 6.95
N ALA A 113 -34.84 -2.67 7.23
CA ALA A 113 -36.15 -2.31 6.71
C ALA A 113 -36.12 -1.74 5.27
N LEU A 114 -34.97 -1.20 4.83
CA LEU A 114 -34.76 -0.70 3.46
C LEU A 114 -34.51 -1.81 2.44
N PHE A 115 -34.45 -3.08 2.88
CA PHE A 115 -34.45 -4.25 1.99
C PHE A 115 -35.63 -4.26 1.00
N ALA A 116 -36.72 -3.54 1.29
CA ALA A 116 -37.87 -3.40 0.40
C ALA A 116 -37.83 -2.14 -0.49
N GLU A 117 -36.93 -1.18 -0.22
CA GLU A 117 -36.86 0.11 -0.93
C GLU A 117 -35.71 0.18 -1.95
N GLY A 118 -34.80 -0.81 -1.95
CA GLY A 118 -33.87 -1.07 -3.05
C GLY A 118 -32.42 -0.73 -2.74
N ASP A 119 -32.12 0.27 -1.91
CA ASP A 119 -30.74 0.68 -1.64
C ASP A 119 -30.17 -0.01 -0.39
N LEU A 120 -29.24 -0.95 -0.58
CA LEU A 120 -28.49 -1.62 0.49
C LEU A 120 -27.15 -0.92 0.69
N GLU A 121 -26.93 -0.44 1.91
CA GLU A 121 -25.64 0.02 2.39
C GLU A 121 -25.04 -1.07 3.29
N ILE A 122 -23.94 -1.67 2.83
CA ILE A 122 -23.30 -2.83 3.48
C ILE A 122 -21.87 -2.50 3.88
N GLY A 123 -21.58 -2.57 5.18
CA GLY A 123 -20.25 -2.41 5.74
C GLY A 123 -19.51 -3.74 5.82
N LEU A 124 -18.33 -3.81 5.18
CA LEU A 124 -17.44 -4.98 5.18
C LEU A 124 -16.42 -4.96 6.31
N ALA A 125 -16.41 -3.90 7.14
CA ALA A 125 -15.46 -3.71 8.23
C ALA A 125 -15.27 -4.94 9.14
N PRO A 126 -16.33 -5.70 9.54
CA PRO A 126 -16.15 -6.87 10.40
C PRO A 126 -15.41 -8.05 9.74
N LEU A 127 -15.49 -8.18 8.41
CA LEU A 127 -14.75 -9.22 7.67
C LEU A 127 -13.30 -8.82 7.41
N LEU A 128 -13.06 -7.51 7.37
CA LEU A 128 -11.77 -6.89 7.15
C LEU A 128 -10.94 -6.81 8.45
N HIS A 129 -11.59 -6.63 9.60
CA HIS A 129 -10.97 -6.59 10.92
C HIS A 129 -11.46 -7.74 11.78
N ARG A 130 -10.66 -8.81 11.85
CA ARG A 130 -10.90 -9.94 12.76
C ARG A 130 -9.69 -10.14 13.67
N GLU A 131 -9.93 -10.31 14.97
CA GLU A 131 -8.88 -10.59 15.94
C GLU A 131 -7.98 -11.75 15.47
N GLY A 132 -6.67 -11.50 15.41
CA GLY A 132 -5.67 -12.48 14.96
C GLY A 132 -5.57 -12.69 13.44
N ALA A 133 -6.31 -11.93 12.64
CA ALA A 133 -6.37 -12.02 11.18
C ALA A 133 -6.31 -10.64 10.52
N ASP A 134 -5.46 -9.76 11.04
CA ASP A 134 -5.33 -8.36 10.65
C ASP A 134 -4.97 -8.21 9.16
N CYS A 135 -5.98 -7.85 8.38
CA CYS A 135 -5.85 -7.65 6.95
C CYS A 135 -4.93 -6.46 6.66
N GLY A 136 -4.97 -5.40 7.47
CA GLY A 136 -4.14 -4.20 7.28
C GLY A 136 -2.66 -4.53 7.36
N ASP A 137 -2.27 -5.21 8.43
CA ASP A 137 -0.91 -5.70 8.66
C ASP A 137 -0.39 -6.57 7.50
N MET A 138 -1.25 -7.46 6.99
CA MET A 138 -0.92 -8.31 5.85
C MET A 138 -0.68 -7.49 4.57
N LEU A 139 -1.53 -6.48 4.29
CA LEU A 139 -1.38 -5.61 3.13
C LEU A 139 -0.10 -4.77 3.21
N ILE A 140 0.19 -4.19 4.39
CA ILE A 140 1.42 -3.41 4.63
C ILE A 140 2.66 -4.29 4.39
N ARG A 141 2.68 -5.50 4.96
CA ARG A 141 3.80 -6.44 4.79
C ARG A 141 3.98 -6.85 3.33
N TYR A 142 2.89 -7.18 2.64
CA TYR A 142 2.94 -7.54 1.22
C TYR A 142 3.50 -6.39 0.38
N TRP A 143 2.94 -5.19 0.52
CA TRP A 143 3.35 -4.04 -0.26
C TRP A 143 4.81 -3.66 0.02
N THR A 144 5.21 -3.60 1.29
CA THR A 144 6.58 -3.29 1.69
C THR A 144 7.57 -4.29 1.11
N SER A 145 7.25 -5.58 1.19
CA SER A 145 8.10 -6.64 0.62
C SER A 145 8.25 -6.48 -0.89
N HIS A 146 7.14 -6.25 -1.59
CA HIS A 146 7.14 -6.07 -3.03
C HIS A 146 7.91 -4.81 -3.46
N TYR A 147 7.71 -3.70 -2.75
CA TYR A 147 8.43 -2.45 -2.99
C TYR A 147 9.95 -2.65 -2.86
N VAL A 148 10.40 -3.29 -1.78
CA VAL A 148 11.82 -3.53 -1.52
C VAL A 148 12.40 -4.52 -2.53
N MET A 149 11.71 -5.61 -2.85
CA MET A 149 12.16 -6.58 -3.84
C MET A 149 12.29 -5.97 -5.25
N ARG A 150 11.43 -5.00 -5.58
CA ARG A 150 11.51 -4.27 -6.84
C ARG A 150 12.64 -3.24 -6.84
N MET A 151 12.93 -2.63 -5.70
CA MET A 151 13.90 -1.54 -5.58
C MET A 151 15.33 -2.01 -5.32
N GLY A 152 15.53 -3.07 -4.53
CA GLY A 152 16.86 -3.54 -4.14
C GLY A 152 17.83 -3.70 -5.31
N PRO A 153 17.50 -4.48 -6.36
CA PRO A 153 18.38 -4.64 -7.52
C PRO A 153 18.67 -3.33 -8.27
N LYS A 154 17.72 -2.39 -8.27
CA LYS A 154 17.88 -1.09 -8.95
C LYS A 154 18.82 -0.19 -8.17
N LEU A 155 18.74 -0.24 -6.85
CA LEU A 155 19.65 0.49 -5.98
C LEU A 155 21.07 -0.10 -6.08
N GLU A 156 21.22 -1.43 -6.11
CA GLU A 156 22.51 -2.07 -6.35
C GLU A 156 23.14 -1.64 -7.69
N ALA A 157 22.35 -1.62 -8.77
CA ALA A 157 22.81 -1.15 -10.08
C ALA A 157 23.17 0.34 -10.11
N ALA A 158 22.41 1.19 -9.39
CA ALA A 158 22.71 2.61 -9.28
C ALA A 158 24.00 2.88 -8.49
N GLU A 159 24.31 2.07 -7.49
CA GLU A 159 25.59 2.16 -6.77
C GLU A 159 26.78 1.84 -7.67
N GLU A 160 26.67 0.80 -8.49
CA GLU A 160 27.67 0.46 -9.51
C GLU A 160 27.84 1.63 -10.49
N THR A 161 26.73 2.16 -11.01
CA THR A 161 26.70 3.29 -11.94
C THR A 161 27.36 4.55 -11.34
N VAL A 162 27.07 4.86 -10.07
CA VAL A 162 27.68 5.99 -9.36
C VAL A 162 29.19 5.77 -9.18
N ALA A 163 29.60 4.56 -8.79
CA ALA A 163 31.01 4.25 -8.56
C ALA A 163 31.83 4.32 -9.86
N GLU A 164 31.37 3.67 -10.92
CA GLU A 164 32.00 3.69 -12.24
C GLU A 164 31.98 5.09 -12.85
N GLY A 165 30.85 5.78 -12.73
CA GLY A 165 30.70 7.11 -13.28
C GLY A 165 31.58 8.15 -12.60
N LEU A 166 31.72 8.10 -11.27
CA LEU A 166 32.67 8.97 -10.56
C LEU A 166 34.11 8.69 -10.97
N ALA A 167 34.49 7.43 -11.20
CA ALA A 167 35.81 7.08 -11.71
C ALA A 167 36.05 7.69 -13.09
N GLN A 168 35.09 7.57 -14.01
CA GLN A 168 35.16 8.17 -15.35
C GLN A 168 35.16 9.71 -15.31
N ALA A 169 34.39 10.32 -14.41
CA ALA A 169 34.27 11.77 -14.32
C ALA A 169 35.57 12.46 -13.87
N ASN A 170 36.49 11.74 -13.21
CA ASN A 170 37.82 12.27 -12.86
C ASN A 170 38.66 12.64 -14.09
N ASP A 171 38.38 12.04 -15.25
CA ASP A 171 39.09 12.32 -16.49
C ASP A 171 38.49 13.50 -17.28
N LEU A 172 37.37 14.07 -16.81
CA LEU A 172 36.69 15.19 -17.47
C LEU A 172 37.37 16.53 -17.17
N VAL A 173 37.76 17.23 -18.24
CA VAL A 173 38.39 18.57 -18.15
C VAL A 173 37.39 19.59 -17.58
N GLY A 174 37.77 20.24 -16.47
CA GLY A 174 36.98 21.32 -15.86
C GLY A 174 35.88 20.87 -14.90
N ALA A 175 35.72 19.56 -14.65
CA ALA A 175 34.69 19.02 -13.75
C ALA A 175 35.14 18.88 -12.28
N GLY A 176 36.41 19.14 -11.97
CA GLY A 176 37.06 18.74 -10.71
C GLY A 176 36.33 19.14 -9.42
N GLU A 177 35.82 20.38 -9.30
CA GLU A 177 35.10 20.81 -8.09
C GLU A 177 33.74 20.12 -7.94
N ARG A 178 33.06 19.84 -9.06
CA ARG A 178 31.78 19.12 -9.04
C ARG A 178 31.99 17.65 -8.71
N VAL A 179 33.02 17.02 -9.29
CA VAL A 179 33.40 15.63 -9.00
C VAL A 179 33.80 15.47 -7.54
N ALA A 180 34.64 16.37 -6.99
CA ALA A 180 35.03 16.31 -5.58
C ALA A 180 33.84 16.39 -4.61
N ARG A 181 32.84 17.22 -4.92
CA ARG A 181 31.60 17.30 -4.12
C ARG A 181 30.76 16.03 -4.22
N LEU A 182 30.63 15.45 -5.40
CA LEU A 182 29.89 14.19 -5.59
C LEU A 182 30.61 13.02 -4.90
N GLN A 183 31.95 12.96 -4.99
CA GLN A 183 32.77 11.98 -4.30
C GLN A 183 32.57 12.06 -2.78
N ALA A 184 32.59 13.26 -2.20
CA ALA A 184 32.36 13.44 -0.76
C ALA A 184 30.95 12.97 -0.33
N ARG A 185 29.91 13.23 -1.15
CA ARG A 185 28.54 12.73 -0.90
C ARG A 185 28.46 11.21 -1.02
N TRP A 186 29.13 10.63 -2.01
CA TRP A 186 29.21 9.18 -2.20
C TRP A 186 29.93 8.49 -1.03
N ASP A 187 31.03 9.04 -0.55
CA ASP A 187 31.76 8.51 0.59
C ASP A 187 30.94 8.59 1.88
N ALA A 188 30.21 9.70 2.10
CA ALA A 188 29.30 9.84 3.23
C ALA A 188 28.14 8.82 3.18
N TYR A 189 27.54 8.64 2.00
CA TYR A 189 26.51 7.64 1.76
C TYR A 189 27.01 6.22 2.07
N ARG A 190 28.18 5.84 1.56
CA ARG A 190 28.76 4.51 1.84
C ARG A 190 29.02 4.29 3.33
N ALA A 191 29.53 5.30 4.03
CA ALA A 191 29.79 5.21 5.46
C ALA A 191 28.50 5.03 6.29
N GLN A 192 27.38 5.62 5.86
CA GLN A 192 26.07 5.40 6.49
C GLN A 192 25.52 4.01 6.16
N ARG A 193 25.62 3.60 4.90
CA ARG A 193 25.12 2.33 4.38
C ARG A 193 25.70 1.10 5.09
N ASP A 194 26.99 1.10 5.43
CA ASP A 194 27.66 -0.03 6.08
C ASP A 194 27.05 -0.42 7.45
N SER A 195 26.18 0.44 8.01
CA SER A 195 25.49 0.22 9.28
C SER A 195 24.10 -0.42 9.18
N PHE A 196 23.52 -0.54 7.97
CA PHE A 196 22.17 -1.07 7.77
C PHE A 196 22.17 -2.45 7.09
N ALA A 197 21.25 -3.32 7.53
CA ALA A 197 20.95 -4.55 6.82
C ALA A 197 20.52 -4.18 5.39
N HIS A 198 21.34 -4.59 4.41
CA HIS A 198 21.21 -4.33 2.97
C HIS A 198 19.77 -4.46 2.48
N TYR A 199 19.41 -3.82 1.35
CA TYR A 199 18.10 -3.74 0.67
C TYR A 199 17.25 -5.04 0.69
N THR A 200 16.89 -5.45 1.89
CA THR A 200 16.26 -6.71 2.25
C THR A 200 14.95 -6.33 2.87
N VAL A 201 13.96 -7.17 2.63
CA VAL A 201 12.63 -7.00 3.19
C VAL A 201 12.69 -6.88 4.72
N ALA A 202 13.59 -7.61 5.37
CA ALA A 202 13.77 -7.55 6.82
C ALA A 202 14.36 -6.21 7.30
N GLY A 203 15.39 -5.69 6.62
CA GLY A 203 16.00 -4.40 6.97
C GLY A 203 15.06 -3.23 6.72
N ALA A 204 14.50 -3.16 5.51
CA ALA A 204 13.56 -2.11 5.13
C ALA A 204 12.22 -2.20 5.87
N GLY A 205 11.78 -3.41 6.27
CA GLY A 205 10.60 -3.60 7.10
C GLY A 205 10.79 -3.14 8.54
N ALA A 206 12.02 -3.04 9.04
CA ALA A 206 12.33 -2.53 10.37
C ALA A 206 12.36 -0.99 10.42
N ASP A 207 12.80 -0.34 9.33
CA ASP A 207 12.79 1.11 9.18
C ASP A 207 12.58 1.51 7.72
N LEU A 208 11.30 1.63 7.34
CA LEU A 208 10.91 1.94 5.98
C LEU A 208 11.19 3.41 5.61
N ALA A 209 11.21 4.31 6.58
CA ALA A 209 11.58 5.72 6.35
C ALA A 209 13.06 5.84 5.99
N ALA A 210 13.94 5.19 6.77
CA ALA A 210 15.37 5.14 6.45
C ALA A 210 15.63 4.52 5.06
N PHE A 211 14.89 3.47 4.69
CA PHE A 211 14.99 2.90 3.34
C PHE A 211 14.61 3.92 2.24
N VAL A 212 13.58 4.75 2.44
CA VAL A 212 13.19 5.79 1.47
C VAL A 212 14.23 6.92 1.38
N ASP A 213 14.85 7.27 2.51
CA ASP A 213 15.94 8.25 2.55
C ASP A 213 17.17 7.76 1.78
N ASP A 214 17.51 6.47 1.90
CA ASP A 214 18.57 5.82 1.13
C ASP A 214 18.26 5.85 -0.38
N VAL A 215 17.04 5.43 -0.76
CA VAL A 215 16.58 5.47 -2.15
C VAL A 215 16.73 6.88 -2.73
N SER A 216 16.30 7.90 -1.99
CA SER A 216 16.32 9.29 -2.44
C SER A 216 17.74 9.87 -2.53
N THR A 217 18.61 9.48 -1.61
CA THR A 217 20.02 9.87 -1.63
C THR A 217 20.73 9.28 -2.85
N LEU A 218 20.50 8.00 -3.12
CA LEU A 218 21.14 7.31 -4.23
C LEU A 218 20.60 7.76 -5.59
N GLU A 219 19.29 7.99 -5.71
CA GLU A 219 18.66 8.59 -6.90
C GLU A 219 19.35 9.92 -7.26
N ALA A 220 19.48 10.83 -6.29
CA ALA A 220 20.10 12.13 -6.51
C ALA A 220 21.60 12.05 -6.85
N LEU A 221 22.30 11.02 -6.36
CA LEU A 221 23.69 10.76 -6.73
C LEU A 221 23.80 10.21 -8.15
N ASN A 222 22.97 9.23 -8.50
CA ASN A 222 22.94 8.63 -9.82
C ASN A 222 22.65 9.67 -10.90
N ASP A 223 21.56 10.43 -10.77
CA ASP A 223 21.19 11.50 -11.71
C ASP A 223 22.30 12.54 -11.90
N ALA A 224 22.98 12.90 -10.80
CA ALA A 224 24.04 13.90 -10.84
C ALA A 224 25.31 13.40 -11.54
N VAL A 225 25.61 12.10 -11.43
CA VAL A 225 26.75 11.43 -12.07
C VAL A 225 26.44 11.17 -13.55
N VAL A 226 25.29 10.59 -13.85
CA VAL A 226 24.84 10.35 -15.23
C VAL A 226 24.76 11.66 -16.01
N GLY A 227 24.14 12.69 -15.44
CA GLY A 227 24.08 14.02 -16.06
C GLY A 227 25.42 14.75 -16.15
N LEU A 228 26.49 14.24 -15.52
CA LEU A 228 27.85 14.74 -15.69
C LEU A 228 28.59 14.05 -16.84
N ILE A 229 28.28 12.78 -17.11
CA ILE A 229 29.01 11.91 -18.04
C ILE A 229 28.33 11.85 -19.40
N GLU A 230 27.00 11.77 -19.43
CA GLU A 230 26.27 11.61 -20.68
C GLU A 230 26.14 12.92 -21.47
N SER A 231 26.32 12.81 -22.79
CA SER A 231 26.14 13.95 -23.70
C SER A 231 24.66 14.32 -23.85
N ALA A 232 24.39 15.61 -24.02
CA ALA A 232 23.03 16.17 -24.17
C ALA A 232 22.22 15.63 -25.38
N ASN A 233 22.80 14.78 -26.23
CA ASN A 233 22.18 14.33 -27.48
C ASN A 233 21.20 13.16 -27.32
N HIS A 234 21.23 12.43 -26.20
CA HIS A 234 20.28 11.34 -25.93
C HIS A 234 19.45 11.51 -24.65
N GLY A 235 19.72 12.55 -23.85
CA GLY A 235 18.91 12.88 -22.67
C GLY A 235 18.84 11.71 -21.69
N PRO A 236 19.86 11.48 -20.85
CA PRO A 236 19.83 10.42 -19.86
C PRO A 236 18.49 10.37 -19.14
N LEU A 237 17.94 9.17 -19.00
CA LEU A 237 16.80 8.98 -18.12
C LEU A 237 17.28 9.23 -16.68
N THR A 238 16.46 9.92 -15.91
CA THR A 238 16.64 9.98 -14.45
C THR A 238 16.43 8.58 -13.88
N PHE A 239 17.07 8.29 -12.76
CA PHE A 239 16.91 7.04 -12.03
C PHE A 239 15.43 6.74 -11.76
N ALA A 240 14.63 7.75 -11.41
CA ALA A 240 13.19 7.58 -11.24
C ALA A 240 12.49 7.08 -12.53
N GLN A 241 12.89 7.60 -13.70
CA GLN A 241 12.36 7.18 -14.99
C GLN A 241 12.81 5.76 -15.37
N GLU A 242 14.10 5.44 -15.18
CA GLU A 242 14.64 4.09 -15.42
C GLU A 242 13.96 3.06 -14.52
N CYS A 243 13.71 3.44 -13.26
CA CYS A 243 13.08 2.58 -12.28
C CYS A 243 11.56 2.50 -12.42
N GLY A 244 10.93 3.37 -13.22
CA GLY A 244 9.46 3.52 -13.23
C GLY A 244 8.90 3.85 -11.84
N LEU A 245 9.66 4.60 -11.04
CA LEU A 245 9.26 5.01 -9.69
C LEU A 245 8.28 6.16 -9.78
N LEU A 246 7.05 5.91 -9.34
CA LEU A 246 6.07 6.97 -9.20
C LEU A 246 6.32 7.74 -7.88
N PRO A 247 6.21 9.08 -7.86
CA PRO A 247 6.38 9.87 -6.65
C PRO A 247 5.50 9.38 -5.48
N CYS A 248 4.33 8.85 -5.81
CA CYS A 248 3.35 8.39 -4.83
C CYS A 248 3.81 7.14 -4.05
N THR A 249 4.70 6.30 -4.61
CA THR A 249 5.25 5.12 -3.93
C THR A 249 6.09 5.52 -2.70
N LYS A 250 6.89 6.59 -2.80
CA LYS A 250 7.68 7.10 -1.65
C LYS A 250 6.78 7.71 -0.58
N LEU A 251 5.75 8.44 -1.00
CA LEU A 251 4.75 9.00 -0.07
C LEU A 251 4.03 7.89 0.70
N GLN A 252 3.67 6.79 0.05
CA GLN A 252 3.09 5.62 0.73
C GLN A 252 4.02 5.06 1.81
N ALA A 253 5.30 4.86 1.49
CA ALA A 253 6.26 4.33 2.45
C ALA A 253 6.45 5.24 3.68
N LEU A 254 6.48 6.56 3.47
CA LEU A 254 6.55 7.54 4.55
C LEU A 254 5.25 7.57 5.38
N ALA A 255 4.08 7.44 4.74
CA ALA A 255 2.80 7.38 5.44
C ALA A 255 2.68 6.13 6.34
N ILE A 256 3.14 4.97 5.86
CA ILE A 256 3.26 3.74 6.66
C ILE A 256 4.18 3.94 7.86
N SER A 257 5.33 4.55 7.65
CA SER A 257 6.30 4.81 8.72
C SER A 257 5.74 5.78 9.77
N ALA A 258 5.04 6.83 9.33
CA ALA A 258 4.40 7.80 10.21
C ALA A 258 3.27 7.19 11.07
N ALA A 259 2.46 6.31 10.47
CA ALA A 259 1.40 5.59 11.20
C ALA A 259 1.98 4.71 12.32
N GLY A 260 3.09 4.00 12.07
CA GLY A 260 3.79 3.20 13.08
C GLY A 260 4.35 4.01 14.25
N LEU A 261 4.71 5.28 14.03
CA LEU A 261 5.18 6.19 15.09
C LEU A 261 4.02 6.71 15.96
N GLN A 262 2.83 6.92 15.38
CA GLN A 262 1.66 7.38 16.13
C GLN A 262 1.10 6.32 17.08
N LEU A 263 1.24 5.03 16.72
CA LEU A 263 0.83 3.89 17.55
C LEU A 263 1.78 3.62 18.73
N ASN A 264 3.01 4.13 18.68
CA ASN A 264 4.01 4.02 19.76
C ASN A 264 4.36 5.41 20.31
N PRO A 265 3.52 6.03 21.16
CA PRO A 265 3.98 7.14 21.97
C PRO A 265 5.06 6.58 22.88
N VAL A 266 6.32 6.95 22.60
CA VAL A 266 7.46 6.70 23.46
C VAL A 266 7.02 6.95 24.91
N GLU A 267 7.08 5.92 25.76
CA GLU A 267 7.03 6.06 27.20
C GLU A 267 8.16 7.02 27.60
N THR A 268 7.86 8.31 27.57
CA THR A 268 8.70 9.34 28.16
C THR A 268 8.55 9.20 29.66
N LYS A 269 9.24 8.20 30.22
CA LYS A 269 9.44 8.07 31.65
C LYS A 269 10.03 9.38 32.14
N GLY A 270 9.20 10.12 32.86
CA GLY A 270 9.47 11.46 33.31
C GLY A 270 10.78 11.54 34.10
N VAL A 271 11.69 12.38 33.61
CA VAL A 271 12.70 13.00 34.46
C VAL A 271 11.97 14.11 35.23
N ARG A 272 11.63 13.84 36.50
CA ARG A 272 11.20 14.87 37.44
C ARG A 272 12.44 15.66 37.87
N HIS A 273 12.39 16.97 37.66
CA HIS A 273 13.19 17.94 38.41
C HIS A 273 12.58 18.18 39.79
#